data_AF-A0A166K2V8-F1
#
_entry.id   AF-A0A166K2V8-F1
#
_cell.length_a   1.000
_cell.length_b   1.000
_cell.length_c   1.000
_cell.angle_alpha   90.00
_cell.angle_beta   90.00
_cell.angle_gamma   90.00
#
_symmetry.space_group_name_H-M   'P 1'
#
loop_
_entity.id
_entity.type
_entity.pdbx_description
1 polymer ?
#
loop_
_entity_poly.entity_id
_entity_poly.type
_entity_poly.pdbx_seq_one_letter_code
_entity_poly.pdbx_strand_id
1 'polypeptide(L)'
;MLTNKKTGMIAVTCLGIALIAGVAMKAFAESEEVKMAAPNHEQLAERIADKLGLDSDAEHKVSALFERDGQKIRKIQEQLHKTQVALSQLTPNSKGYLKQVDTLADKSAKQTKALTMAYAENRASLYELLTPKQIERLETPAAPDNVK
;
A
#
# COMPACT_ATOMS: atom_id res chain seq x y z
N MET A 1 14.80 -6.97 -48.01
CA MET A 1 15.55 -6.79 -46.75
C MET A 1 15.39 -5.35 -46.30
N LEU A 2 14.53 -5.10 -45.31
CA LEU A 2 14.44 -3.83 -44.60
C LEU A 2 14.37 -4.19 -43.11
N THR A 3 15.47 -3.92 -42.41
CA THR A 3 15.71 -4.29 -41.03
C THR A 3 14.88 -3.43 -40.09
N ASN A 4 14.07 -4.10 -39.28
CA ASN A 4 13.33 -3.49 -38.19
C ASN A 4 14.23 -3.23 -36.98
N LYS A 5 14.09 -2.00 -36.45
CA LYS A 5 13.95 -1.64 -35.03
C LYS A 5 15.05 -2.08 -34.06
N LYS A 6 15.74 -1.10 -33.47
CA LYS A 6 16.18 -1.10 -32.05
C LYS A 6 16.34 0.35 -31.58
N THR A 7 15.22 1.04 -31.37
CA THR A 7 15.19 2.22 -30.51
C THR A 7 14.74 1.73 -29.14
N GLY A 8 15.71 1.57 -28.23
CA GLY A 8 15.43 1.21 -26.85
C GLY A 8 14.64 2.32 -26.17
N MET A 9 13.36 2.07 -25.92
CA MET A 9 12.60 2.83 -24.94
C MET A 9 12.89 2.21 -23.58
N ILE A 10 13.80 2.85 -22.84
CA ILE A 10 13.88 2.66 -21.39
C ILE A 10 12.60 3.29 -20.84
N ALA A 11 11.59 2.46 -20.59
CA ALA A 11 10.41 2.87 -19.84
C ALA A 11 10.82 2.95 -18.37
N VAL A 12 11.30 4.13 -17.95
CA VAL A 12 11.31 4.50 -16.54
C VAL A 12 9.86 4.76 -16.17
N THR A 13 9.15 3.71 -15.78
CA THR A 13 7.90 3.87 -15.02
C THR A 13 8.28 4.19 -13.59
N CYS A 14 8.61 5.46 -13.34
CA CYS A 14 8.37 6.02 -12.01
C CYS A 14 6.95 5.63 -11.63
N LEU A 15 6.79 5.03 -10.45
CA LEU A 15 5.48 4.70 -9.86
C LEU A 15 4.76 6.02 -9.53
N GLY A 16 4.34 6.75 -10.55
CA GLY A 16 3.57 7.97 -10.47
C GLY A 16 2.13 7.58 -10.19
N ILE A 17 1.64 8.01 -9.04
CA ILE A 17 0.24 7.88 -8.65
C ILE A 17 -0.58 8.67 -9.68
N ALA A 18 -1.26 7.98 -10.59
CA ALA A 18 -2.21 8.58 -11.51
C ALA A 18 -3.45 9.03 -10.71
N LEU A 19 -3.54 10.34 -10.45
CA LEU A 19 -4.80 10.98 -10.06
C LEU A 19 -5.72 10.99 -11.28
N ILE A 20 -6.61 10.01 -11.38
CA ILE A 20 -7.62 9.98 -12.44
C ILE A 20 -8.78 10.91 -12.02
N ALA A 21 -8.73 12.14 -12.51
CA ALA A 21 -9.90 12.99 -12.67
C ALA A 21 -10.73 12.49 -13.87
N GLY A 22 -12.05 12.52 -13.73
CA GLY A 22 -12.98 11.64 -14.45
C GLY A 22 -13.06 11.81 -15.98
N VAL A 23 -13.19 10.67 -16.64
CA VAL A 23 -13.95 10.49 -17.89
C VAL A 23 -14.72 9.17 -17.75
N ALA A 24 -16.04 9.25 -17.77
CA ALA A 24 -16.92 8.10 -17.64
C ALA A 24 -16.89 7.27 -18.93
N MET A 25 -16.32 6.06 -18.86
CA MET A 25 -16.56 5.01 -19.84
C MET A 25 -17.54 3.99 -19.25
N LYS A 26 -18.75 4.00 -19.80
CA LYS A 26 -19.86 3.11 -19.45
C LYS A 26 -19.71 1.83 -20.27
N ALA A 27 -18.87 0.90 -19.83
CA ALA A 27 -18.85 -0.50 -20.28
C ALA A 27 -17.82 -1.26 -19.46
N PHE A 28 -18.24 -2.04 -18.46
CA PHE A 28 -17.88 -3.46 -18.33
C PHE A 28 -18.68 -4.06 -17.17
N ALA A 29 -19.07 -5.31 -17.43
CA ALA A 29 -19.81 -6.26 -16.61
C ALA A 29 -19.81 -6.04 -15.10
N GLU A 30 -21.00 -6.21 -14.54
CA GLU A 30 -21.27 -6.57 -13.15
C GLU A 30 -20.45 -7.83 -12.80
N SER A 31 -19.24 -7.60 -12.32
CA SER A 31 -18.47 -8.58 -11.57
C SER A 31 -19.13 -8.66 -10.20
N GLU A 32 -19.69 -9.82 -9.85
CA GLU A 32 -19.94 -10.14 -8.45
C GLU A 32 -18.62 -9.92 -7.69
N GLU A 33 -18.54 -8.81 -6.95
CA GLU A 33 -17.42 -8.54 -6.06
C GLU A 33 -17.46 -9.60 -4.96
N VAL A 34 -16.74 -10.71 -5.18
CA VAL A 34 -16.27 -11.53 -4.08
C VAL A 34 -15.45 -10.58 -3.21
N LYS A 35 -16.05 -10.07 -2.13
CA LYS A 35 -15.37 -9.33 -1.07
C LYS A 35 -14.40 -10.29 -0.40
N MET A 36 -13.26 -10.54 -1.05
CA MET A 36 -12.13 -11.22 -0.44
C MET A 36 -11.73 -10.34 0.74
N ALA A 37 -12.01 -10.82 1.95
CA ALA A 37 -11.58 -10.16 3.17
C ALA A 37 -10.07 -9.91 3.07
N ALA A 38 -9.64 -8.71 3.48
CA ALA A 38 -8.22 -8.40 3.52
C ALA A 38 -7.50 -9.48 4.37
N PRO A 39 -6.34 -9.99 3.90
CA PRO A 39 -5.65 -11.06 4.59
C PRO A 39 -5.28 -10.66 6.02
N ASN A 40 -5.39 -11.59 6.96
CA ASN A 40 -4.98 -11.37 8.35
C ASN A 40 -3.43 -11.42 8.49
N HIS A 41 -2.90 -11.11 9.68
CA HIS A 41 -1.46 -11.05 9.90
C HIS A 41 -0.78 -12.42 9.73
N GLU A 42 -1.44 -13.51 10.12
CA GLU A 42 -0.96 -14.88 9.92
C GLU A 42 -0.81 -15.22 8.43
N GLN A 43 -1.84 -14.95 7.63
CA GLN A 43 -1.82 -15.16 6.17
C GLN A 43 -0.76 -14.31 5.47
N LEU A 44 -0.47 -13.11 5.97
CA LEU A 44 0.61 -12.28 5.46
C LEU A 44 1.98 -12.84 5.84
N ALA A 45 2.13 -13.32 7.08
CA ALA A 45 3.37 -13.92 7.55
C ALA A 45 3.67 -15.23 6.82
N GLU A 46 2.68 -16.11 6.66
CA GLU A 46 2.77 -17.37 5.90
C GLU A 46 3.25 -17.12 4.46
N ARG A 47 2.64 -16.16 3.76
CA ARG A 47 3.08 -15.78 2.40
C ARG A 47 4.52 -15.29 2.34
N ILE A 48 4.98 -14.55 3.35
CA ILE A 48 6.38 -14.13 3.43
C ILE A 48 7.28 -15.31 3.80
N ALA A 49 6.83 -16.17 4.70
CA ALA A 49 7.54 -17.38 5.11
C ALA A 49 7.82 -18.28 3.91
N ASP A 50 6.80 -18.58 3.12
CA ASP A 50 6.89 -19.35 1.89
C ASP A 50 7.82 -18.70 0.87
N LYS A 51 7.66 -17.40 0.64
CA LYS A 51 8.46 -16.66 -0.36
C LYS A 51 9.94 -16.63 0.01
N LEU A 52 10.26 -16.46 1.29
CA LEU A 52 11.63 -16.24 1.74
C LEU A 52 12.29 -17.52 2.25
N GLY A 53 11.52 -18.58 2.50
CA GLY A 53 11.97 -19.77 3.20
C GLY A 53 12.34 -19.44 4.65
N LEU A 54 11.41 -18.83 5.38
CA LEU A 54 11.58 -18.58 6.81
C LEU A 54 11.42 -19.89 7.59
N ASP A 55 12.13 -20.01 8.71
CA ASP A 55 11.82 -21.05 9.70
C ASP A 55 10.64 -20.59 10.59
N SER A 56 10.15 -21.51 11.43
CA SER A 56 8.98 -21.25 12.28
C SER A 56 9.19 -20.14 13.30
N ASP A 57 10.42 -19.93 13.78
CA ASP A 57 10.73 -18.84 14.72
C ASP A 57 10.71 -17.47 14.01
N ALA A 58 11.32 -17.38 12.84
CA ALA A 58 11.29 -16.19 12.00
C ALA A 58 9.87 -15.85 11.51
N GLU A 59 9.10 -16.85 11.08
CA GLU A 59 7.69 -16.68 10.71
C GLU A 59 6.85 -16.15 11.87
N HIS A 60 7.01 -16.71 13.07
CA HIS A 60 6.28 -16.24 14.26
C HIS A 60 6.63 -14.78 14.59
N LYS A 61 7.91 -14.40 14.50
CA LYS A 61 8.35 -13.00 14.68
C LYS A 61 7.75 -12.06 13.63
N VAL A 62 7.66 -12.49 12.38
CA VAL A 62 7.03 -11.73 11.29
C VAL A 62 5.52 -11.60 11.50
N SER A 63 4.83 -12.66 11.94
CA SER A 63 3.40 -12.60 12.28
C SER A 63 3.12 -11.62 13.41
N ALA A 64 3.89 -11.68 14.50
CA ALA A 64 3.76 -10.75 15.62
C ALA A 64 4.05 -9.29 15.20
N LEU A 65 5.03 -9.09 14.32
CA LEU A 65 5.31 -7.79 13.72
C LEU A 65 4.09 -7.24 12.95
N PHE A 66 3.47 -8.06 12.10
CA PHE A 66 2.30 -7.67 11.32
C PHE A 66 1.03 -7.50 12.15
N GLU A 67 0.85 -8.26 13.21
CA GLU A 67 -0.25 -8.04 14.14
C GLU A 67 -0.12 -6.66 14.80
N ARG A 68 1.02 -6.39 15.45
CA ARG A 68 1.26 -5.15 16.18
C ARG A 68 1.19 -3.92 15.27
N ASP A 69 1.94 -3.94 14.17
CA ASP A 69 2.05 -2.78 13.29
C ASP A 69 0.82 -2.65 12.39
N GLY A 70 0.20 -3.76 12.00
CA GLY A 70 -1.06 -3.78 11.26
C GLY A 70 -2.19 -3.09 12.03
N GLN A 71 -2.27 -3.32 13.35
CA GLN A 71 -3.23 -2.58 14.20
C GLN A 71 -2.93 -1.08 14.26
N LYS A 72 -1.66 -0.67 14.38
CA LYS A 72 -1.24 0.75 14.36
C LYS A 72 -1.63 1.40 13.03
N ILE A 73 -1.28 0.77 11.92
CA ILE A 73 -1.58 1.24 10.56
C ILE A 73 -3.09 1.37 10.34
N ARG A 74 -3.88 0.34 10.71
CA ARG A 74 -5.33 0.36 10.57
C ARG A 74 -5.98 1.51 11.33
N LYS A 75 -5.55 1.76 12.57
CA LYS A 75 -6.02 2.91 13.36
C LYS A 75 -5.74 4.24 12.66
N ILE A 76 -4.54 4.41 12.07
CA ILE A 76 -4.20 5.64 11.34
C ILE A 76 -5.07 5.79 10.09
N GLN A 77 -5.28 4.71 9.32
CA GLN A 77 -6.14 4.70 8.14
C GLN A 77 -7.58 5.04 8.46
N GLU A 78 -8.16 4.45 9.51
CA GLU A 78 -9.51 4.77 9.98
C GLU A 78 -9.65 6.25 10.35
N GLN A 79 -8.66 6.80 11.06
CA GLN A 79 -8.69 8.21 11.44
C GLN A 79 -8.51 9.14 10.23
N LEU A 80 -7.66 8.78 9.26
CA LEU A 80 -7.49 9.50 8.01
C LEU A 80 -8.79 9.52 7.20
N HIS A 81 -9.44 8.35 7.07
CA HIS A 81 -10.73 8.23 6.40
C HIS A 81 -11.79 9.11 7.07
N LYS A 82 -11.89 9.08 8.41
CA LYS A 82 -12.80 9.98 9.15
C LYS A 82 -12.52 11.46 8.88
N THR A 83 -11.26 11.87 8.83
CA THR A 83 -10.88 13.26 8.48
C THR A 83 -11.29 13.61 7.05
N GLN A 84 -11.09 12.70 6.09
CA GLN A 84 -11.48 12.90 4.68
C GLN A 84 -13.00 13.01 4.50
N VAL A 85 -13.77 12.17 5.21
CA VAL A 85 -15.23 12.26 5.24
C VAL A 85 -15.69 13.57 5.86
N ALA A 86 -15.05 14.02 6.95
CA ALA A 86 -15.39 15.31 7.55
C ALA A 86 -15.10 16.48 6.59
N LEU A 87 -13.99 16.44 5.85
CA LEU A 87 -13.67 17.44 4.82
C LEU A 87 -14.72 17.47 3.71
N SER A 88 -15.17 16.30 3.22
CA SER A 88 -16.15 16.22 2.13
C SER A 88 -17.55 16.69 2.54
N GLN A 89 -17.85 16.71 3.85
CA GLN A 89 -19.11 17.18 4.40
C GLN A 89 -19.13 18.70 4.65
N LEU A 90 -17.99 19.39 4.59
CA LEU A 90 -17.95 20.84 4.80
C LEU A 90 -18.58 21.60 3.64
N THR A 91 -19.33 22.65 3.96
CA THR A 91 -19.95 23.54 2.98
C THR A 91 -19.41 24.97 3.10
N PRO A 92 -19.22 25.71 1.99
CA PRO A 92 -18.71 27.09 2.04
C PRO A 92 -19.53 28.07 2.89
N ASN A 93 -20.83 27.79 3.04
CA ASN A 93 -21.75 28.62 3.82
C ASN A 93 -21.69 28.33 5.34
N SER A 94 -20.93 27.32 5.76
CA SER A 94 -20.78 26.99 7.17
C SER A 94 -19.97 28.07 7.92
N LYS A 95 -20.35 28.34 9.16
CA LYS A 95 -19.64 29.32 9.99
C LYS A 95 -18.19 28.90 10.19
N GLY A 96 -17.26 29.75 9.77
CA GLY A 96 -15.83 29.49 9.89
C GLY A 96 -15.34 28.37 8.97
N TYR A 97 -15.99 28.14 7.83
CA TYR A 97 -15.63 27.14 6.83
C TYR A 97 -14.11 27.01 6.61
N LEU A 98 -13.43 28.09 6.26
CA LEU A 98 -11.98 28.05 5.99
C LEU A 98 -11.15 27.60 7.20
N LYS A 99 -11.56 27.96 8.42
CA LYS A 99 -10.88 27.53 9.65
C LYS A 99 -11.07 26.03 9.90
N GLN A 100 -12.25 25.50 9.59
CA GLN A 100 -12.53 24.07 9.69
C GLN A 100 -11.76 23.26 8.63
N VAL A 101 -11.72 23.77 7.39
CA VAL A 101 -10.89 23.21 6.32
C VAL A 101 -9.42 23.16 6.73
N ASP A 102 -8.86 24.27 7.22
CA ASP A 102 -7.48 24.37 7.68
C ASP A 102 -7.17 23.33 8.77
N THR A 103 -8.01 23.26 9.81
CA THR A 103 -7.85 22.30 10.91
C THR A 103 -7.88 20.84 10.44
N LEU A 104 -8.82 20.48 9.56
CA LEU A 104 -8.94 19.12 9.05
C LEU A 104 -7.83 18.79 8.04
N ALA A 105 -7.38 19.75 7.24
CA ALA A 105 -6.25 19.59 6.32
C ALA A 105 -4.96 19.32 7.11
N ASP A 106 -4.70 20.08 8.17
CA ASP A 106 -3.58 19.86 9.08
C ASP A 106 -3.62 18.46 9.72
N LYS A 107 -4.80 18.03 10.14
CA LYS A 107 -5.00 16.70 10.71
C LYS A 107 -4.71 15.61 9.67
N SER A 108 -5.21 15.77 8.44
CA SER A 108 -4.96 14.87 7.32
C SER A 108 -3.47 14.76 7.00
N ALA A 109 -2.75 15.89 6.97
CA ALA A 109 -1.32 15.93 6.72
C ALA A 109 -0.53 15.18 7.81
N LYS A 110 -0.86 15.42 9.09
CA LYS A 110 -0.23 14.71 10.23
C LYS A 110 -0.49 13.20 10.17
N GLN A 111 -1.71 12.78 9.86
CA GLN A 111 -2.08 11.36 9.74
C GLN A 111 -1.40 10.69 8.54
N THR A 112 -1.32 11.37 7.40
CA THR A 112 -0.59 10.88 6.22
C THR A 112 0.89 10.68 6.55
N LYS A 113 1.54 11.64 7.20
CA LYS A 113 2.92 11.50 7.67
C LYS A 113 3.07 10.29 8.60
N ALA A 114 2.18 10.15 9.58
CA ALA A 114 2.22 9.03 10.52
C ALA A 114 2.04 7.68 9.81
N LEU A 115 1.17 7.60 8.80
CA LEU A 115 0.96 6.40 8.01
C LEU A 115 2.22 6.03 7.21
N THR A 116 2.84 6.99 6.54
CA THR A 116 4.10 6.78 5.81
C THR A 116 5.20 6.28 6.74
N MET A 117 5.37 6.90 7.91
CA MET A 117 6.36 6.47 8.90
C MET A 117 6.07 5.06 9.42
N ALA A 118 4.80 4.73 9.72
CA ALA A 118 4.44 3.39 10.20
C ALA A 118 4.75 2.29 9.18
N TYR A 119 4.49 2.53 7.88
CA TYR A 119 4.89 1.59 6.83
C TYR A 119 6.41 1.45 6.70
N ALA A 120 7.14 2.57 6.78
CA ALA A 120 8.61 2.54 6.71
C ALA A 120 9.22 1.80 7.92
N GLU A 121 8.72 2.07 9.13
CA GLU A 121 9.12 1.39 10.37
C GLU A 121 8.83 -0.11 10.31
N ASN A 122 7.64 -0.49 9.83
CA ASN A 122 7.28 -1.89 9.67
C ASN A 122 8.20 -2.61 8.67
N ARG A 123 8.49 -1.98 7.53
CA ARG A 123 9.44 -2.52 6.54
C ARG A 123 10.85 -2.64 7.12
N ALA A 124 11.34 -1.62 7.82
CA ALA A 124 12.66 -1.67 8.46
C ALA A 124 12.74 -2.82 9.49
N SER A 125 11.72 -2.94 10.33
CA SER A 125 11.63 -4.02 11.32
C SER A 125 11.58 -5.40 10.68
N LEU A 126 10.93 -5.55 9.52
CA LEU A 126 10.94 -6.80 8.77
C LEU A 126 12.36 -7.15 8.31
N TYR A 127 13.12 -6.19 7.77
CA TYR A 127 14.49 -6.43 7.30
C TYR A 127 15.43 -6.87 8.43
N GLU A 128 15.22 -6.39 9.66
CA GLU A 128 15.99 -6.81 10.84
C GLU A 128 15.77 -8.30 11.19
N LEU A 129 14.63 -8.89 10.79
CA LEU A 129 14.32 -10.31 11.01
C LEU A 129 14.87 -11.22 9.91
N LEU A 130 15.41 -10.66 8.83
CA LEU A 130 15.80 -11.42 7.64
C LEU A 130 17.32 -11.54 7.52
N THR A 131 17.76 -12.70 7.04
CA THR A 131 19.15 -12.89 6.60
C THR A 131 19.43 -12.13 5.30
N PRO A 132 20.70 -11.81 4.97
CA PRO A 132 21.05 -11.18 3.70
C PRO A 132 20.50 -11.92 2.47
N LYS A 133 20.50 -13.26 2.49
CA LYS A 133 19.94 -14.09 1.41
C LYS A 133 18.42 -13.98 1.29
N GLN A 134 17.71 -13.84 2.41
CA GLN A 134 16.26 -13.61 2.42
C GLN A 134 15.91 -12.20 1.96
N ILE A 135 16.73 -11.19 2.31
CA ILE A 135 16.59 -9.82 1.80
C ILE A 135 16.76 -9.81 0.27
N GLU A 136 17.78 -10.48 -0.26
CA GLU A 136 17.99 -10.59 -1.71
C GLU A 136 16.77 -11.20 -2.42
N ARG A 137 16.18 -12.27 -1.86
CA ARG A 137 14.94 -12.87 -2.36
C ARG A 137 13.73 -11.95 -2.26
N LEU A 138 13.65 -11.13 -1.21
CA LEU A 138 12.57 -10.19 -1.01
C LEU A 138 12.60 -9.06 -2.06
N GLU A 139 13.80 -8.57 -2.38
CA GLU A 139 14.03 -7.44 -3.27
C GLU A 139 14.09 -7.82 -4.75
N THR A 140 14.44 -9.07 -5.06
CA THR A 140 14.42 -9.57 -6.43
C THR A 140 12.98 -9.66 -6.92
N PRO A 141 12.61 -8.93 -8.00
CA PRO A 141 11.30 -9.07 -8.62
C PRO A 141 11.10 -10.52 -9.04
N ALA A 142 9.93 -11.10 -8.73
CA ALA A 142 9.58 -12.39 -9.33
C ALA A 142 9.69 -12.23 -10.85
N ALA A 143 10.51 -13.07 -11.50
CA ALA A 143 10.51 -13.12 -12.95
C ALA A 143 9.07 -13.38 -13.40
N PRO A 144 8.54 -12.65 -14.40
CA PRO A 144 7.23 -13.00 -14.93
C PRO A 144 7.30 -14.45 -15.38
N ASP A 145 6.42 -15.29 -14.84
CA ASP A 145 6.27 -16.66 -15.30
C ASP A 145 6.01 -16.60 -16.81
N ASN A 146 7.04 -16.93 -17.59
CA ASN A 146 6.90 -17.10 -19.02
C ASN A 146 6.00 -18.32 -19.20
N VAL A 147 4.71 -18.03 -19.41
CA VAL A 147 3.72 -18.99 -19.92
C VAL A 147 4.33 -19.63 -21.16
N LYS A 148 4.74 -20.89 -21.02
CA LYS A 148 5.11 -21.76 -22.14
C LYS A 148 3.89 -22.45 -22.68
#